data_AF-A0A383EWM0-F1
#
_entry.id   AF-A0A383EWM0-F1
#
_cell.length_a   1.000
_cell.length_b   1.000
_cell.length_c   1.000
_cell.angle_alpha   90.00
_cell.angle_beta   90.00
_cell.angle_gamma   90.00
#
_symmetry.space_group_name_H-M   'P 1'
#
loop_
_entity.id
_entity.type
_entity.pdbx_description
1 polymer ?
#
loop_
_entity_poly.entity_id
_entity_poly.type
_entity_poly.pdbx_seq_one_letter_code
_entity_poly.pdbx_strand_id
1 'polypeptide(L)'
;STDVSIINTTISGNSSDGTGGSVYAWGGGKATIVNSILWGNQPSSITGTEIDMYYSNTDDEGWEGNQNLSVDPLFVDAENNDFGLQMGSACIDAGTTELSTYFPEAVELFPEILDDITEYFGNAPDMGAFEVIYALSPPTNVSYVPQTSSVMLVWNDVSESYSYMVEKSLAEDFSADVEEFIVDENSFTDTDIVVGVEYFYRITSVYGDVYSDPSDVLSLMIVPIPTG
;
A
#
# COMPACT_ATOMS: atom_id res chain seq x y z
N SER A 1 -4.59 -35.65 9.13
CA SER A 1 -4.78 -34.28 9.61
C SER A 1 -5.45 -33.54 8.48
N THR A 2 -6.56 -32.87 8.72
CA THR A 2 -7.08 -31.89 7.75
C THR A 2 -6.69 -30.55 8.30
N ASP A 3 -5.75 -29.91 7.61
CA ASP A 3 -5.27 -28.59 7.98
C ASP A 3 -6.07 -27.61 7.12
N VAL A 4 -6.65 -26.59 7.77
CA VAL A 4 -7.43 -25.55 7.10
C VAL A 4 -6.52 -24.36 6.85
N SER A 5 -6.43 -23.92 5.60
CA SER A 5 -5.73 -22.69 5.22
C SER A 5 -6.71 -21.53 5.14
N ILE A 6 -6.41 -20.44 5.85
CA ILE A 6 -7.17 -19.18 5.81
C ILE A 6 -6.21 -18.08 5.38
N ILE A 7 -6.51 -17.45 4.24
CA ILE A 7 -5.62 -16.50 3.55
C ILE A 7 -6.50 -15.33 3.10
N ASN A 8 -6.03 -14.10 3.29
CA ASN A 8 -6.71 -12.87 2.84
C ASN A 8 -8.21 -12.87 3.15
N THR A 9 -8.57 -13.18 4.40
CA THR A 9 -9.98 -13.35 4.79
C THR A 9 -10.33 -12.37 5.90
N THR A 10 -11.52 -11.78 5.81
CA THR A 10 -12.15 -11.08 6.93
C THR A 10 -13.26 -11.95 7.52
N ILE A 11 -13.09 -12.39 8.78
CA ILE A 11 -14.11 -13.11 9.54
C ILE A 11 -14.54 -12.22 10.71
N SER A 12 -15.69 -11.57 10.60
CA SER A 12 -16.09 -10.55 11.57
C SER A 12 -17.55 -10.65 11.99
N GLY A 13 -17.84 -10.23 13.23
CA GLY A 13 -19.20 -10.09 13.75
C GLY A 13 -19.97 -11.39 13.96
N ASN A 14 -19.29 -12.55 13.96
CA ASN A 14 -19.94 -13.84 14.16
C ASN A 14 -20.17 -14.11 15.65
N SER A 15 -21.26 -14.80 15.99
CA SER A 15 -21.59 -15.15 17.36
C SER A 15 -21.99 -16.61 17.48
N SER A 16 -21.49 -17.30 18.51
CA SER A 16 -21.96 -18.63 18.89
C SER A 16 -22.38 -18.66 20.37
N ASP A 17 -23.38 -19.48 20.69
CA ASP A 17 -23.84 -19.70 22.07
C ASP A 17 -22.88 -20.62 22.88
N GLY A 18 -21.82 -21.13 22.23
CA GLY A 18 -20.95 -22.17 22.74
C GLY A 18 -19.50 -21.72 22.85
N THR A 19 -18.64 -22.27 22.00
CA THR A 19 -17.20 -22.03 22.01
C THR A 19 -16.75 -21.67 20.60
N GLY A 20 -15.93 -20.62 20.48
CA GLY A 20 -15.46 -20.08 19.20
C GLY A 20 -16.57 -19.35 18.44
N GLY A 21 -16.36 -18.06 18.19
CA GLY A 21 -17.21 -17.24 17.33
C GLY A 21 -16.82 -17.32 15.86
N SER A 22 -15.54 -17.62 15.57
CA SER A 22 -15.00 -17.69 14.21
C SER A 22 -14.25 -19.02 13.99
N VAL A 23 -12.95 -19.09 14.28
CA VAL A 23 -12.14 -20.29 14.00
C VAL A 23 -12.03 -21.16 15.25
N TYR A 24 -12.51 -22.41 15.18
CA TYR A 24 -12.38 -23.38 16.27
C TYR A 24 -11.64 -24.66 15.82
N ALA A 25 -10.41 -24.83 16.28
CA ALA A 25 -9.64 -26.07 16.12
C ALA A 25 -10.00 -27.08 17.22
N TRP A 26 -10.74 -28.13 16.84
CA TRP A 26 -11.18 -29.20 17.75
C TRP A 26 -10.82 -30.59 17.23
N GLY A 27 -10.65 -31.56 18.14
CA GLY A 27 -10.48 -32.97 17.79
C GLY A 27 -9.19 -33.29 17.01
N GLY A 28 -8.15 -32.46 17.15
CA GLY A 28 -6.91 -32.58 16.39
C GLY A 28 -6.95 -31.96 14.99
N GLY A 29 -7.97 -31.16 14.68
CA GLY A 29 -7.96 -30.25 13.54
C GLY A 29 -6.92 -29.15 13.73
N LYS A 30 -6.35 -28.68 12.62
CA LYS A 30 -5.35 -27.60 12.60
C LYS A 30 -5.80 -26.50 11.66
N ALA A 31 -5.39 -25.26 11.94
CA ALA A 31 -5.58 -24.14 11.03
C ALA A 31 -4.32 -23.28 10.95
N THR A 32 -4.02 -22.80 9.74
CA THR A 32 -3.00 -21.78 9.52
C THR A 32 -3.68 -20.55 8.92
N ILE A 33 -3.46 -19.40 9.54
CA ILE A 33 -4.11 -18.13 9.22
C ILE A 33 -3.04 -17.11 8.81
N VAL A 34 -3.15 -16.53 7.62
CA VAL A 34 -2.22 -15.51 7.13
C VAL A 34 -2.98 -14.36 6.45
N ASN A 35 -2.48 -13.13 6.56
CA ASN A 35 -3.04 -11.92 5.94
C ASN A 35 -4.54 -11.73 6.22
N SER A 36 -5.03 -12.16 7.38
CA SER A 36 -6.47 -12.22 7.65
C SER A 36 -6.85 -11.33 8.81
N ILE A 37 -8.10 -10.87 8.84
CA ILE A 37 -8.68 -10.12 9.95
C ILE A 37 -9.77 -10.97 10.59
N LEU A 38 -9.61 -11.29 11.88
CA LEU A 38 -10.63 -11.94 12.68
C LEU A 38 -11.05 -10.98 13.79
N TRP A 39 -12.22 -10.34 13.66
CA TRP A 39 -12.55 -9.20 14.52
C TRP A 39 -14.01 -9.16 14.97
N GLY A 40 -14.27 -8.85 16.23
CA GLY A 40 -15.61 -8.67 16.77
C GLY A 40 -16.43 -9.96 16.82
N ASN A 41 -15.78 -11.13 16.89
CA ASN A 41 -16.47 -12.40 16.98
C ASN A 41 -16.67 -12.83 18.45
N GLN A 42 -17.77 -13.51 18.75
CA GLN A 42 -18.17 -13.88 20.11
C GLN A 42 -18.41 -15.40 20.22
N PRO A 43 -17.98 -16.08 21.30
CA PRO A 43 -17.32 -15.50 22.48
C PRO A 43 -15.84 -15.14 22.26
N SER A 44 -15.22 -15.60 21.18
CA SER A 44 -13.85 -15.24 20.79
C SER A 44 -13.65 -15.45 19.28
N SER A 45 -12.68 -14.77 18.70
CA SER A 45 -12.31 -14.93 17.28
C SER A 45 -11.64 -16.26 17.00
N ILE A 46 -10.86 -16.76 17.94
CA ILE A 46 -10.03 -17.93 17.80
C ILE A 46 -10.24 -18.83 19.02
N THR A 47 -10.35 -20.14 18.79
CA THR A 47 -10.35 -21.12 19.87
C THR A 47 -9.61 -22.39 19.46
N GLY A 48 -8.80 -22.93 20.37
CA GLY A 48 -8.03 -24.15 20.15
C GLY A 48 -6.53 -23.90 20.36
N THR A 49 -5.75 -24.96 20.28
CA THR A 49 -4.29 -24.91 20.54
C THR A 49 -3.43 -25.26 19.33
N GLU A 50 -4.05 -25.73 18.24
CA GLU A 50 -3.37 -26.13 17.00
C GLU A 50 -3.73 -25.12 15.90
N ILE A 51 -3.50 -23.85 16.19
CA ILE A 51 -3.73 -22.74 15.26
C ILE A 51 -2.44 -21.95 15.18
N ASP A 52 -1.93 -21.78 13.96
CA ASP A 52 -0.79 -20.93 13.66
C ASP A 52 -1.29 -19.68 12.93
N MET A 53 -0.83 -18.49 13.33
CA MET A 53 -1.27 -17.21 12.77
C MET A 53 -0.07 -16.30 12.50
N TYR A 54 -0.04 -15.68 11.33
CA TYR A 54 1.04 -14.79 10.86
C TYR A 54 0.46 -13.62 10.07
N TYR A 55 1.08 -12.43 10.14
CA TYR A 55 0.66 -11.24 9.38
C TYR A 55 -0.87 -11.03 9.38
N SER A 56 -1.51 -11.25 10.53
CA SER A 56 -2.97 -11.22 10.64
C SER A 56 -3.40 -10.39 11.85
N ASN A 57 -4.63 -9.90 11.87
CA ASN A 57 -5.14 -9.06 12.93
C ASN A 57 -6.28 -9.74 13.70
N THR A 58 -6.28 -9.64 15.02
CA THR A 58 -7.34 -10.19 15.88
C THR A 58 -7.61 -9.39 17.15
N ASP A 59 -8.86 -9.40 17.60
CA ASP A 59 -9.29 -8.83 18.89
C ASP A 59 -9.08 -9.78 20.08
N ASP A 60 -8.70 -11.03 19.81
CA ASP A 60 -8.30 -11.97 20.84
C ASP A 60 -6.85 -11.71 21.33
N GLU A 61 -6.65 -11.70 22.65
CA GLU A 61 -5.32 -11.58 23.26
C GLU A 61 -4.44 -12.82 23.02
N GLY A 62 -3.11 -12.64 23.06
CA GLY A 62 -2.14 -13.74 23.07
C GLY A 62 -1.65 -14.20 21.69
N TRP A 63 -2.00 -13.45 20.64
CA TRP A 63 -1.58 -13.69 19.26
C TRP A 63 -0.48 -12.74 18.79
N GLU A 64 0.02 -11.86 19.66
CA GLU A 64 1.08 -10.92 19.34
C GLU A 64 2.42 -11.63 19.01
N GLY A 65 3.16 -11.07 18.06
CA GLY A 65 4.34 -11.72 17.45
C GLY A 65 4.02 -12.22 16.04
N ASN A 66 4.99 -12.78 15.31
CA ASN A 66 4.79 -13.28 13.94
C ASN A 66 4.15 -12.25 12.98
N GLN A 67 4.41 -10.96 13.22
CA GLN A 67 3.84 -9.84 12.47
C GLN A 67 2.30 -9.74 12.59
N ASN A 68 1.70 -10.42 13.56
CA ASN A 68 0.29 -10.24 13.88
C ASN A 68 0.05 -8.91 14.59
N LEU A 69 -1.16 -8.39 14.39
CA LEU A 69 -1.66 -7.18 15.01
C LEU A 69 -2.80 -7.50 15.97
N SER A 70 -3.01 -6.61 16.94
CA SER A 70 -4.19 -6.59 17.80
C SER A 70 -4.66 -5.15 17.94
N VAL A 71 -5.22 -4.64 16.84
CA VAL A 71 -5.61 -3.23 16.68
C VAL A 71 -6.95 -3.16 15.96
N ASP A 72 -7.75 -2.13 16.24
CA ASP A 72 -9.00 -1.90 15.50
C ASP A 72 -8.70 -1.85 13.97
N PRO A 73 -9.30 -2.73 13.15
CA PRO A 73 -9.11 -2.71 11.70
C PRO A 73 -9.54 -1.41 11.04
N LEU A 74 -10.36 -0.58 11.71
CA LEU A 74 -10.96 0.62 11.15
C LEU A 74 -11.73 0.31 9.86
N PHE A 75 -12.66 -0.65 9.92
CA PHE A 75 -13.56 -0.93 8.81
C PHE A 75 -14.37 0.32 8.43
N VAL A 76 -14.63 0.50 7.13
CA VAL A 76 -15.40 1.65 6.61
C VAL A 76 -16.81 1.68 7.21
N ASP A 77 -17.54 0.56 7.15
CA ASP A 77 -18.90 0.44 7.70
C ASP A 77 -19.29 -1.03 7.95
N ALA A 78 -18.70 -1.63 8.99
CA ALA A 78 -18.95 -3.02 9.34
C ALA A 78 -20.43 -3.34 9.66
N GLU A 79 -21.20 -2.37 10.18
CA GLU A 79 -22.62 -2.55 10.46
C GLU A 79 -23.46 -2.77 9.19
N ASN A 80 -22.99 -2.24 8.06
CA ASN A 80 -23.60 -2.41 6.75
C ASN A 80 -22.85 -3.41 5.85
N ASN A 81 -21.95 -4.23 6.42
CA ASN A 81 -21.10 -5.22 5.73
C ASN A 81 -20.06 -4.63 4.77
N ASP A 82 -19.65 -3.39 4.97
CA ASP A 82 -18.50 -2.80 4.29
C ASP A 82 -17.24 -2.98 5.15
N PHE A 83 -16.49 -4.03 4.82
CA PHE A 83 -15.27 -4.41 5.52
C PHE A 83 -14.00 -3.90 4.82
N GLY A 84 -14.12 -2.93 3.91
CA GLY A 84 -12.96 -2.18 3.43
C GLY A 84 -12.30 -1.44 4.60
N LEU A 85 -11.00 -1.14 4.47
CA LEU A 85 -10.24 -0.44 5.51
C LEU A 85 -10.28 1.08 5.27
N GLN A 86 -10.41 1.86 6.34
CA GLN A 86 -10.26 3.31 6.29
C GLN A 86 -8.77 3.68 6.19
N MET A 87 -8.49 4.80 5.50
CA MET A 87 -7.16 5.41 5.48
C MET A 87 -6.65 5.63 6.91
N GLY A 88 -5.48 5.08 7.22
CA GLY A 88 -4.88 5.10 8.56
C GLY A 88 -5.06 3.82 9.36
N SER A 89 -5.75 2.81 8.82
CA SER A 89 -5.72 1.46 9.40
C SER A 89 -4.30 0.91 9.38
N ALA A 90 -3.87 0.32 10.49
CA ALA A 90 -2.58 -0.37 10.56
C ALA A 90 -2.60 -1.75 9.89
N CYS A 91 -3.77 -2.21 9.41
CA CYS A 91 -3.89 -3.42 8.61
C CYS A 91 -3.51 -3.20 7.14
N ILE A 92 -3.39 -1.94 6.72
CA ILE A 92 -2.99 -1.56 5.37
C ILE A 92 -1.49 -1.79 5.19
N ASP A 93 -1.09 -2.38 4.06
CA ASP A 93 0.30 -2.74 3.71
C ASP A 93 1.01 -3.58 4.78
N ALA A 94 0.25 -4.37 5.54
CA ALA A 94 0.75 -5.09 6.71
C ALA A 94 0.80 -6.61 6.50
N GLY A 95 0.32 -7.10 5.36
CA GLY A 95 0.36 -8.50 4.94
C GLY A 95 1.71 -8.94 4.36
N THR A 96 1.75 -10.17 3.82
CA THR A 96 2.93 -10.76 3.20
C THR A 96 2.60 -11.48 1.89
N THR A 97 3.52 -11.42 0.93
CA THR A 97 3.47 -12.19 -0.32
C THR A 97 4.13 -13.58 -0.19
N GLU A 98 4.80 -13.87 0.93
CA GLU A 98 5.60 -15.09 1.13
C GLU A 98 4.76 -16.32 1.54
N LEU A 99 3.61 -16.54 0.87
CA LEU A 99 2.65 -17.59 1.24
C LEU A 99 3.22 -19.01 1.15
N SER A 100 4.19 -19.27 0.27
CA SER A 100 4.83 -20.58 0.15
C SER A 100 5.54 -21.01 1.44
N THR A 101 5.93 -20.06 2.29
CA THR A 101 6.49 -20.32 3.62
C THR A 101 5.47 -20.92 4.57
N TYR A 102 4.21 -20.48 4.47
CA TYR A 102 3.13 -20.84 5.41
C TYR A 102 2.20 -21.92 4.86
N PHE A 103 2.08 -22.04 3.54
CA PHE A 103 1.20 -22.98 2.85
C PHE A 103 1.91 -23.70 1.69
N PRO A 104 3.01 -24.43 1.95
CA PRO A 104 3.80 -25.06 0.88
C PRO A 104 2.98 -26.04 0.04
N GLU A 105 2.09 -26.82 0.66
CA GLU A 105 1.23 -27.78 -0.05
C GLU A 105 0.09 -27.09 -0.82
N ALA A 106 -0.49 -26.02 -0.27
CA ALA A 106 -1.60 -25.33 -0.93
C ALA A 106 -1.13 -24.60 -2.19
N VAL A 107 0.04 -23.97 -2.15
CA VAL A 107 0.64 -23.28 -3.30
C VAL A 107 1.05 -24.29 -4.40
N GLU A 108 1.44 -25.52 -4.05
CA GLU A 108 1.71 -26.57 -5.04
C GLU A 108 0.42 -27.03 -5.74
N LEU A 109 -0.69 -27.13 -5.00
CA LEU A 109 -1.97 -27.64 -5.52
C LEU A 109 -2.80 -26.57 -6.24
N PHE A 110 -2.67 -25.31 -5.83
CA PHE A 110 -3.46 -24.16 -6.29
C PHE A 110 -2.54 -22.96 -6.55
N PRO A 111 -1.69 -23.02 -7.59
CA PRO A 111 -0.74 -21.95 -7.89
C PRO A 111 -1.40 -20.60 -8.19
N GLU A 112 -2.67 -20.59 -8.62
CA GLU A 112 -3.46 -19.38 -8.85
C GLU A 112 -3.67 -18.53 -7.57
N ILE A 113 -3.56 -19.11 -6.38
CA ILE A 113 -3.61 -18.36 -5.11
C ILE A 113 -2.44 -17.36 -5.04
N LEU A 114 -1.32 -17.66 -5.69
CA LEU A 114 -0.17 -16.77 -5.71
C LEU A 114 -0.39 -15.53 -6.59
N ASP A 115 -1.21 -15.63 -7.64
CA ASP A 115 -1.46 -14.49 -8.52
C ASP A 115 -2.28 -13.41 -7.77
N ASP A 116 -3.32 -13.82 -7.05
CA ASP A 116 -4.23 -12.93 -6.30
C ASP A 116 -3.51 -12.18 -5.14
N ILE A 117 -2.50 -12.81 -4.52
CA ILE A 117 -1.70 -12.16 -3.46
C ILE A 117 -0.58 -11.26 -4.01
N THR A 118 -0.23 -11.39 -5.29
CA THR A 118 0.75 -10.49 -5.93
C THR A 118 0.11 -9.28 -6.59
N GLU A 119 -1.21 -9.27 -6.75
CA GLU A 119 -2.00 -8.14 -7.24
C GLU A 119 -2.57 -7.36 -6.05
N TYR A 120 -1.72 -6.57 -5.40
CA TYR A 120 -2.09 -5.66 -4.31
C TYR A 120 -1.73 -4.22 -4.66
N PHE A 121 -2.28 -3.26 -3.89
CA PHE A 121 -1.98 -1.85 -4.07
C PHE A 121 -1.08 -1.35 -2.93
N GLY A 122 0.00 -0.65 -3.28
CA GLY A 122 0.94 -0.10 -2.29
C GLY A 122 2.21 -0.93 -2.16
N ASN A 123 2.71 -1.06 -0.94
CA ASN A 123 4.00 -1.67 -0.62
C ASN A 123 3.87 -3.17 -0.25
N ALA A 124 2.74 -3.61 0.28
CA ALA A 124 2.44 -5.00 0.60
C ALA A 124 0.93 -5.25 0.56
N PRO A 125 0.47 -6.53 0.52
CA PRO A 125 -0.95 -6.82 0.63
C PRO A 125 -1.55 -6.28 1.93
N ASP A 126 -2.80 -5.85 1.88
CA ASP A 126 -3.57 -5.51 3.06
C ASP A 126 -3.98 -6.78 3.82
N MET A 127 -4.08 -6.70 5.15
CA MET A 127 -4.71 -7.78 5.91
C MET A 127 -6.22 -7.76 5.66
N GLY A 128 -6.82 -8.93 5.48
CA GLY A 128 -8.26 -9.09 5.28
C GLY A 128 -8.62 -9.41 3.83
N ALA A 129 -9.91 -9.26 3.52
CA ALA A 129 -10.46 -9.66 2.22
C ALA A 129 -10.41 -8.57 1.13
N PHE A 130 -10.04 -7.33 1.46
CA PHE A 130 -10.11 -6.20 0.55
C PHE A 130 -8.86 -5.35 0.63
N GLU A 131 -8.26 -5.09 -0.53
CA GLU A 131 -7.22 -4.08 -0.72
C GLU A 131 -7.81 -2.67 -0.71
N VAL A 132 -7.07 -1.73 -0.12
CA VAL A 132 -7.37 -0.30 -0.18
C VAL A 132 -6.95 0.25 -1.54
N ILE A 133 -7.92 0.82 -2.24
CA ILE A 133 -7.66 1.53 -3.49
C ILE A 133 -7.22 2.96 -3.16
N TYR A 134 -5.94 3.24 -3.37
CA TYR A 134 -5.38 4.59 -3.18
C TYR A 134 -5.80 5.53 -4.31
N ALA A 135 -6.62 6.53 -3.98
CA ALA A 135 -6.84 7.69 -4.84
C ALA A 135 -5.77 8.76 -4.53
N LEU A 136 -4.55 8.56 -5.06
CA LEU A 136 -3.46 9.52 -4.85
C LEU A 136 -3.79 10.86 -5.52
N SER A 137 -3.60 11.95 -4.79
CA SER A 137 -3.73 13.29 -5.35
C SER A 137 -2.41 13.73 -5.99
N PRO A 138 -2.42 14.42 -7.14
CA PRO A 138 -1.22 15.01 -7.71
C PRO A 138 -0.57 16.02 -6.74
N PRO A 139 0.77 16.15 -6.79
CA PRO A 139 1.47 17.25 -6.15
C PRO A 139 0.94 18.61 -6.63
N THR A 140 0.86 19.57 -5.71
CA THR A 140 0.37 20.93 -6.00
C THR A 140 1.45 21.97 -5.76
N ASN A 141 1.24 23.19 -6.26
CA ASN A 141 2.17 24.31 -6.11
C ASN A 141 3.60 24.00 -6.61
N VAL A 142 3.68 23.26 -7.72
CA VAL A 142 4.93 23.00 -8.42
C VAL A 142 5.54 24.32 -8.84
N SER A 143 6.75 24.59 -8.37
CA SER A 143 7.50 25.81 -8.65
C SER A 143 8.99 25.53 -8.71
N TYR A 144 9.78 26.55 -9.02
CA TYR A 144 11.22 26.39 -9.13
C TYR A 144 12.02 27.57 -8.58
N VAL A 145 13.24 27.26 -8.15
CA VAL A 145 14.24 28.22 -7.70
C VAL A 145 15.46 28.13 -8.63
N PRO A 146 15.74 29.16 -9.44
CA PRO A 146 16.94 29.22 -10.26
C PRO A 146 18.21 29.20 -9.40
N GLN A 147 19.21 28.44 -9.85
CA GLN A 147 20.56 28.44 -9.29
C GLN A 147 21.57 28.79 -10.39
N THR A 148 22.86 28.88 -10.03
CA THR A 148 23.91 29.33 -10.94
C THR A 148 24.04 28.47 -12.21
N SER A 149 23.78 27.16 -12.11
CA SER A 149 23.92 26.21 -13.22
C SER A 149 22.93 25.05 -13.13
N SER A 150 21.85 25.23 -12.39
CA SER A 150 20.83 24.21 -12.13
C SER A 150 19.52 24.90 -11.77
N VAL A 151 18.46 24.11 -11.70
CA VAL A 151 17.17 24.54 -11.18
C VAL A 151 16.71 23.55 -10.11
N MET A 152 16.22 24.08 -9.00
CA MET A 152 15.58 23.26 -7.98
C MET A 152 14.07 23.39 -8.14
N LEU A 153 13.42 22.29 -8.48
CA LEU A 153 11.97 22.14 -8.42
C LEU A 153 11.56 21.86 -6.98
N VAL A 154 10.45 22.48 -6.56
CA VAL A 154 9.83 22.26 -5.25
C VAL A 154 8.32 22.22 -5.41
N TRP A 155 7.66 21.37 -4.65
CA TRP A 155 6.20 21.22 -4.63
C TRP A 155 5.68 20.99 -3.22
N ASN A 156 4.37 21.07 -3.04
CA ASN A 156 3.74 20.69 -1.78
C ASN A 156 3.74 19.17 -1.63
N ASP A 157 4.22 18.72 -0.47
CA ASP A 157 4.16 17.33 -0.07
C ASP A 157 2.71 16.86 0.10
N VAL A 158 2.40 15.67 -0.42
CA VAL A 158 1.09 15.03 -0.31
C VAL A 158 1.05 14.12 0.92
N SER A 159 2.12 13.37 1.19
CA SER A 159 2.29 12.51 2.36
C SER A 159 3.76 12.15 2.56
N GLU A 160 4.20 12.04 3.82
CA GLU A 160 5.58 11.64 4.18
C GLU A 160 5.95 10.21 3.75
N SER A 161 4.94 9.38 3.41
CA SER A 161 5.15 8.00 2.95
C SER A 161 5.20 7.88 1.42
N TYR A 162 5.04 8.99 0.69
CA TYR A 162 5.01 8.97 -0.77
C TYR A 162 6.38 9.34 -1.32
N SER A 163 6.72 8.74 -2.46
CA SER A 163 7.77 9.24 -3.33
C SER A 163 7.15 10.02 -4.49
N TYR A 164 8.00 10.60 -5.33
CA TYR A 164 7.58 11.43 -6.45
C TYR A 164 8.33 11.06 -7.71
N MET A 165 7.59 10.93 -8.80
CA MET A 165 8.16 10.81 -10.14
C MET A 165 8.16 12.19 -10.80
N VAL A 166 9.35 12.70 -11.09
CA VAL A 166 9.54 13.92 -11.86
C VAL A 166 9.75 13.53 -13.32
N GLU A 167 8.86 14.00 -14.17
CA GLU A 167 8.95 13.83 -15.62
C GLU A 167 9.40 15.14 -16.26
N LYS A 168 10.39 15.07 -17.15
CA LYS A 168 10.95 16.20 -17.90
C LYS A 168 10.83 15.94 -19.39
N SER A 169 10.36 16.94 -20.16
CA SER A 169 10.30 16.86 -21.62
C SER A 169 10.60 18.20 -22.28
N LEU A 170 10.92 18.15 -23.58
CA LEU A 170 11.00 19.32 -24.47
C LEU A 170 9.65 19.65 -25.13
N ALA A 171 8.63 18.82 -24.93
CA ALA A 171 7.28 19.05 -25.42
C ALA A 171 6.31 19.24 -24.25
N GLU A 172 5.52 20.31 -24.29
CA GLU A 172 4.54 20.67 -23.24
C GLU A 172 3.51 19.57 -22.97
N ASP A 173 3.14 18.82 -24.01
CA ASP A 173 2.18 17.72 -23.94
C ASP A 173 2.82 16.36 -23.63
N PHE A 174 4.13 16.33 -23.36
CA PHE A 174 4.91 15.11 -23.09
C PHE A 174 4.79 14.06 -24.22
N SER A 175 4.58 14.53 -25.46
CA SER A 175 4.52 13.67 -26.65
C SER A 175 5.89 13.26 -27.21
N ALA A 176 6.95 13.93 -26.77
CA ALA A 176 8.34 13.65 -27.12
C ALA A 176 9.01 12.73 -26.08
N ASP A 177 10.34 12.56 -26.18
CA ASP A 177 11.10 11.83 -25.15
C ASP A 177 10.86 12.45 -23.77
N VAL A 178 10.64 11.58 -22.78
CA VAL A 178 10.41 11.94 -21.37
C VAL A 178 11.55 11.34 -20.55
N GLU A 179 12.22 12.19 -19.79
CA GLU A 179 13.17 11.77 -18.76
C GLU A 179 12.43 11.62 -17.43
N GLU A 180 12.63 10.51 -16.73
CA GLU A 180 11.94 10.17 -15.49
C GLU A 180 12.94 10.06 -14.33
N PHE A 181 12.60 10.68 -13.20
CA PHE A 181 13.40 10.65 -11.98
C PHE A 181 12.51 10.34 -10.79
N ILE A 182 12.86 9.33 -9.98
CA ILE A 182 12.18 9.03 -8.72
C ILE A 182 12.94 9.69 -7.58
N VAL A 183 12.22 10.43 -6.72
CA VAL A 183 12.75 11.07 -5.52
C VAL A 183 11.84 10.83 -4.32
N ASP A 184 12.43 10.68 -3.14
CA ASP A 184 11.68 10.46 -1.88
C ASP A 184 11.35 11.77 -1.15
N GLU A 185 11.79 12.90 -1.70
CA GLU A 185 11.65 14.23 -1.10
C GLU A 185 10.77 15.10 -2.00
N ASN A 186 10.14 16.14 -1.44
CA ASN A 186 9.30 17.08 -2.19
C ASN A 186 10.09 18.12 -3.02
N SER A 187 11.30 17.76 -3.46
CA SER A 187 12.17 18.60 -4.27
C SER A 187 13.08 17.78 -5.19
N PHE A 188 13.45 18.38 -6.31
CA PHE A 188 14.38 17.79 -7.28
C PHE A 188 15.31 18.87 -7.84
N THR A 189 16.60 18.58 -7.95
CA THR A 189 17.57 19.50 -8.58
C THR A 189 17.99 18.99 -9.94
N ASP A 190 17.59 19.69 -10.99
CA ASP A 190 18.01 19.41 -12.36
C ASP A 190 19.30 20.18 -12.68
N THR A 191 20.38 19.44 -12.89
CA THR A 191 21.70 19.97 -13.29
C THR A 191 21.94 19.91 -14.79
N ASP A 192 21.08 19.20 -15.54
CA ASP A 192 21.25 18.88 -16.96
C ASP A 192 20.35 19.79 -17.80
N ILE A 193 20.54 21.10 -17.62
CA ILE A 193 19.78 22.16 -18.28
C ILE A 193 20.68 23.02 -19.15
N VAL A 194 20.19 23.36 -20.33
CA VAL A 194 20.87 24.26 -21.27
C VAL A 194 20.22 25.64 -21.23
N VAL A 195 21.03 26.68 -21.09
CA VAL A 195 20.56 28.08 -21.10
C VAL A 195 19.87 28.39 -22.43
N GLY A 196 18.68 29.00 -22.36
CA GLY A 196 17.85 29.36 -23.51
C GLY A 196 17.03 28.21 -24.10
N VAL A 197 17.07 27.02 -23.50
CA VAL A 197 16.17 25.90 -23.84
C VAL A 197 15.00 25.89 -22.86
N GLU A 198 13.80 25.75 -23.39
CA GLU A 198 12.58 25.57 -22.60
C GLU A 198 12.38 24.10 -22.28
N TYR A 199 12.06 23.82 -21.01
CA TYR A 199 11.76 22.49 -20.51
C TYR A 199 10.41 22.51 -19.80
N PHE A 200 9.70 21.39 -19.90
CA PHE A 200 8.41 21.16 -19.27
C PHE A 200 8.55 20.06 -18.24
N TYR A 201 8.01 20.29 -17.05
CA TYR A 201 8.04 19.35 -15.94
C TYR A 201 6.64 19.08 -15.43
N ARG A 202 6.38 17.85 -15.04
CA ARG A 202 5.21 17.46 -14.24
C ARG A 202 5.66 16.46 -13.18
N ILE A 203 4.98 16.44 -12.04
CA ILE A 203 5.32 15.57 -10.92
C ILE A 203 4.11 14.72 -10.59
N THR A 204 4.37 13.43 -10.39
CA THR A 204 3.36 12.43 -10.04
C THR A 204 3.67 11.90 -8.65
N SER A 205 2.67 11.82 -7.78
CA SER A 205 2.81 11.15 -6.47
C SER A 205 2.82 9.65 -6.66
N VAL A 206 3.70 8.98 -5.92
CA VAL A 206 3.92 7.53 -6.01
C VAL A 206 3.83 6.92 -4.62
N TYR A 207 3.08 5.83 -4.51
CA TYR A 207 3.02 5.02 -3.29
C TYR A 207 3.04 3.54 -3.67
N GLY A 208 4.16 2.87 -3.42
CA GLY A 208 4.42 1.55 -4.00
C GLY A 208 4.30 1.60 -5.52
N ASP A 209 3.43 0.76 -6.08
CA ASP A 209 3.14 0.72 -7.52
C ASP A 209 1.93 1.59 -7.95
N VAL A 210 1.40 2.42 -7.04
CA VAL A 210 0.28 3.33 -7.34
C VAL A 210 0.78 4.72 -7.68
N TYR A 211 0.20 5.30 -8.73
CA TYR A 211 0.54 6.61 -9.27
C TYR A 211 -0.70 7.51 -9.29
N SER A 212 -0.54 8.79 -8.92
CA SER A 212 -1.56 9.81 -9.15
C SER A 212 -1.65 10.18 -10.64
N ASP A 213 -2.66 10.99 -11.00
CA ASP A 213 -2.51 11.84 -12.19
C ASP A 213 -1.28 12.76 -12.01
N PRO A 214 -0.65 13.24 -13.10
CA PRO A 214 0.41 14.23 -12.99
C PRO A 214 -0.10 15.58 -12.49
N SER A 215 0.80 16.36 -11.87
CA SER A 215 0.56 17.77 -11.54
C SER A 215 0.25 18.61 -12.79
N ASP A 216 -0.17 19.86 -12.58
CA ASP A 216 -0.09 20.89 -13.61
C ASP A 216 1.34 20.97 -14.19
N VAL A 217 1.44 21.25 -15.49
CA VAL A 217 2.73 21.36 -16.19
C VAL A 217 3.42 22.67 -15.81
N LEU A 218 4.66 22.55 -15.33
CA LEU A 218 5.57 23.67 -15.11
C LEU A 218 6.45 23.85 -16.36
N SER A 219 6.31 24.99 -17.04
CA SER A 219 7.30 25.44 -18.03
C SER A 219 8.38 26.29 -17.35
N LEU A 220 9.65 26.04 -17.69
CA LEU A 220 10.74 26.93 -17.33
C LEU A 220 11.84 26.99 -18.41
N MET A 221 12.50 28.14 -18.48
CA MET A 221 13.68 28.40 -19.29
C MET A 221 14.66 29.26 -18.49
N ILE A 222 15.91 28.82 -18.34
CA ILE A 222 16.96 29.68 -17.80
C ILE A 222 17.42 30.65 -18.88
N VAL A 223 17.25 31.94 -18.63
CA VAL A 223 17.74 33.01 -19.51
C VAL A 223 19.11 33.54 -19.03
N PRO A 224 19.99 34.00 -19.94
CA PRO A 224 21.24 34.62 -19.57
C PRO A 224 21.04 35.84 -18.66
N ILE A 225 21.95 36.06 -17.71
CA ILE A 225 21.99 37.32 -16.95
C ILE A 225 22.31 38.46 -17.93
N PRO A 226 21.53 39.56 -17.97
CA PRO A 226 21.83 40.69 -18.83
C PRO A 226 23.23 41.24 -18.52
N THR A 227 24.12 41.24 -19.51
CA THR A 227 25.40 41.95 -19.42
C THR A 227 25.13 43.44 -19.71
N GLY A 228 25.09 44.25 -18.65
CA GLY A 228 25.06 45.72 -18.74
C GLY A 228 26.42 46.34 -18.99
#